data_AF-A0A958Q633-F1
#
_entry.id   AF-A0A958Q633-F1
#
_cell.length_a   1.000
_cell.length_b   1.000
_cell.length_c   1.000
_cell.angle_alpha   90.00
_cell.angle_beta   90.00
_cell.angle_gamma   90.00
#
_symmetry.space_group_name_H-M   'P 1'
#
loop_
_entity.id
_entity.type
_entity.pdbx_description
1 polymer ?
#
loop_
_entity_poly.entity_id
_entity_poly.type
_entity_poly.pdbx_seq_one_letter_code
_entity_poly.pdbx_strand_id
1 'polypeptide(L)' 'TISASDSEDVKLITPVNPFPVPGGKMLTTPLFFNFPVNTLERGSRKIEVTVTDGGSYNQTQEVTLLGPTG' A
#
# COMPACT_ATOMS: atom_id res chain seq x y z
N THR A 1 -1.65 -10.85 -3.61
CA THR A 1 -0.47 -10.00 -3.40
C THR A 1 -0.91 -8.56 -3.26
N ILE A 2 -0.25 -7.81 -2.37
CA ILE A 2 -0.39 -6.35 -2.31
C ILE A 2 0.97 -5.72 -2.63
N SER A 3 0.97 -4.68 -3.45
CA SER A 3 2.12 -3.85 -3.77
C SER A 3 1.73 -2.38 -3.69
N ALA A 4 2.72 -1.50 -3.54
CA ALA A 4 2.56 -0.06 -3.65
C ALA A 4 3.39 0.46 -4.81
N SER A 5 2.97 1.55 -5.44
CA SER A 5 3.66 2.21 -6.55
C SER A 5 5.15 2.40 -6.23
N ASP A 6 5.98 1.97 -7.17
CA ASP A 6 7.42 1.78 -7.08
C ASP A 6 8.17 3.11 -7.04
N SER A 7 8.08 3.83 -5.92
CA SER A 7 9.09 4.82 -5.59
C SER A 7 10.09 4.16 -4.67
N GLU A 8 11.37 4.18 -5.05
CA GLU A 8 12.48 3.55 -4.30
C GLU A 8 12.48 3.90 -2.79
N ASP A 9 11.88 5.04 -2.43
CA ASP A 9 11.84 5.59 -1.08
C ASP A 9 10.62 5.20 -0.24
N VAL A 10 9.60 4.53 -0.80
CA VAL A 10 8.40 4.09 -0.04
C VAL A 10 8.46 2.60 0.18
N LYS A 11 8.59 2.20 1.44
CA LYS A 11 8.59 0.79 1.85
C LYS A 11 7.22 0.41 2.38
N LEU A 12 6.54 -0.49 1.67
CA LEU A 12 5.35 -1.18 2.16
C LEU A 12 5.77 -2.31 3.10
N ILE A 13 5.28 -2.25 4.33
CA ILE A 13 5.45 -3.29 5.35
C ILE A 13 4.07 -3.92 5.56
N THR A 14 4.00 -5.23 5.32
CA THR A 14 2.80 -6.04 5.50
C THR A 14 3.14 -7.30 6.27
N PRO A 15 2.30 -7.70 7.27
CA PRO A 15 2.58 -8.87 8.09
C PRO A 15 2.52 -10.19 7.30
N VAL A 16 1.74 -10.26 6.23
CA VAL A 16 1.58 -11.46 5.38
C VAL A 16 1.44 -11.02 3.92
N ASN A 17 2.27 -11.53 3.01
CA ASN A 17 2.12 -11.28 1.57
C ASN A 17 2.80 -12.43 0.78
N PRO A 18 2.09 -13.14 -0.10
CA PRO A 18 0.68 -12.99 -0.48
C PRO A 18 -0.31 -13.33 0.63
N PHE A 19 -1.50 -12.71 0.58
CA PHE A 19 -2.58 -12.97 1.53
C PHE A 19 -3.39 -14.20 1.15
N PRO A 20 -3.55 -15.19 2.05
CA PRO A 20 -4.34 -16.39 1.78
C PRO A 20 -5.82 -16.12 2.04
N VAL A 21 -6.48 -15.34 1.18
CA VAL A 21 -7.92 -15.06 1.33
C VAL A 21 -8.73 -16.27 0.84
N PRO A 22 -9.44 -17.01 1.71
CA PRO A 22 -10.26 -18.13 1.26
C PRO A 22 -11.48 -17.64 0.46
N GLY A 23 -11.97 -18.47 -0.46
CA GLY A 23 -13.15 -18.15 -1.27
C GLY A 23 -14.36 -17.76 -0.42
N GLY A 24 -15.01 -16.65 -0.78
CA GLY A 24 -16.21 -16.15 -0.08
C GLY A 24 -15.95 -15.56 1.31
N LYS A 25 -14.68 -15.35 1.68
CA LYS A 25 -14.30 -14.70 2.94
C LYS A 25 -13.74 -13.31 2.71
N MET A 26 -13.91 -12.46 3.71
CA MET A 26 -13.26 -11.17 3.80
C MET A 26 -12.13 -11.26 4.83
N LEU A 27 -10.96 -10.76 4.47
CA LEU A 27 -9.82 -10.63 5.36
C LEU A 27 -9.44 -9.16 5.46
N THR A 28 -9.26 -8.66 6.67
CA THR A 28 -8.73 -7.32 6.92
C THR A 28 -7.32 -7.45 7.46
N THR A 29 -6.40 -6.67 6.91
CA THR A 29 -5.00 -6.63 7.31
C THR A 29 -4.52 -5.19 7.38
N PRO A 30 -3.71 -4.81 8.38
CA PRO A 30 -3.05 -3.53 8.36
C PRO A 30 -1.96 -3.51 7.28
N LEU A 31 -1.80 -2.34 6.65
CA LEU A 31 -0.67 -2.01 5.79
C LEU A 31 0.08 -0.84 6.43
N PHE A 32 1.40 -0.96 6.56
CA PHE A 32 2.25 0.08 7.10
C PHE A 32 3.16 0.62 6.00
N PHE A 33 3.36 1.93 5.99
CA PHE A 33 4.22 2.59 5.02
C PHE A 33 5.33 3.32 5.76
N ASN A 34 6.57 3.09 5.36
CA ASN A 34 7.72 3.85 5.82
C ASN A 34 8.30 4.62 4.63
N PHE A 35 8.47 5.93 4.79
CA PHE A 35 8.96 6.82 3.75
C PHE A 35 9.68 8.02 4.37
N PRO A 36 10.75 8.53 3.74
CA PRO A 36 11.43 9.74 4.18
C PRO A 36 10.52 10.99 4.12
N VAL A 37 10.59 11.84 5.14
CA VAL A 37 9.78 13.08 5.24
C VAL A 37 10.02 14.03 4.08
N ASN A 38 11.24 14.07 3.54
CA ASN A 38 11.60 14.91 2.38
C ASN A 38 10.91 14.47 1.07
N THR A 39 10.21 13.34 1.05
CA THR A 39 9.42 12.88 -0.10
C THR A 39 7.96 13.37 -0.07
N LEU A 40 7.58 14.10 0.98
CA LEU A 40 6.26 14.70 1.10
C LEU A 40 6.18 16.00 0.30
N GLU A 41 5.11 16.16 -0.46
CA GLU A 41 4.74 17.41 -1.11
C GLU A 41 3.64 18.09 -0.28
N ARG A 42 3.94 19.27 0.25
CA ARG A 42 2.98 20.04 1.09
C ARG A 42 2.41 19.20 2.26
N GLY A 43 3.25 18.36 2.87
CA GLY A 43 2.89 17.52 4.01
C GLY A 43 2.15 16.21 3.66
N SER A 44 1.97 15.90 2.38
CA SER A 44 1.30 14.68 1.94
C SER A 44 2.02 14.03 0.76
N ARG A 45 1.71 12.76 0.51
CA ARG A 45 2.20 12.05 -0.68
C ARG A 45 1.13 11.09 -1.17
N LYS A 46 0.84 11.12 -2.46
CA LYS A 46 -0.03 10.14 -3.10
C LYS A 46 0.79 8.91 -3.51
N ILE A 47 0.23 7.74 -3.26
CA ILE A 47 0.75 6.46 -3.73
C ILE A 47 -0.39 5.66 -4.35
N GLU A 48 -0.07 4.71 -5.20
CA GLU A 48 -1.04 3.72 -5.66
C GLU A 48 -0.80 2.41 -4.93
N VAL A 49 -1.87 1.78 -4.43
CA VAL A 49 -1.82 0.45 -3.84
C VAL A 49 -2.52 -0.50 -4.78
N THR A 50 -1.82 -1.54 -5.23
CA THR A 50 -2.36 -2.57 -6.11
C THR A 50 -2.58 -3.86 -5.32
N VAL A 51 -3.78 -4.42 -5.44
CA VAL A 51 -4.15 -5.74 -4.91
C VAL A 51 -4.44 -6.64 -6.10
N THR A 52 -3.72 -7.75 -6.19
CA THR A 52 -3.91 -8.73 -7.28
C THR A 52 -3.81 -10.17 -6.77
N ASP A 53 -4.57 -11.08 -7.38
CA ASP A 53 -4.42 -12.53 -7.17
C ASP A 53 -3.42 -13.17 -8.15
N GLY A 54 -2.80 -12.39 -9.04
CA GLY A 54 -1.94 -12.88 -10.13
C GLY A 54 -2.71 -13.48 -11.32
N GLY A 55 -4.05 -13.42 -11.30
CA GLY A 55 -4.95 -13.92 -12.31
C GLY A 55 -5.95 -12.83 -12.76
N SER A 56 -7.23 -13.03 -12.48
CA SER A 56 -8.30 -12.16 -12.98
C SER A 56 -8.59 -10.95 -12.09
N TYR A 57 -8.17 -10.98 -10.82
CA TYR A 57 -8.37 -9.86 -9.91
C TYR A 57 -7.14 -8.96 -9.90
N ASN A 58 -7.35 -7.70 -10.28
CA ASN A 58 -6.35 -6.64 -10.20
C ASN A 58 -7.07 -5.31 -9.95
N GLN A 59 -6.85 -4.74 -8.76
CA GLN A 59 -7.43 -3.48 -8.36
C GLN A 59 -6.34 -2.54 -7.85
N THR A 60 -6.31 -1.32 -8.40
CA THR A 60 -5.42 -0.25 -7.95
C THR A 60 -6.25 0.84 -7.28
N GLN A 61 -5.77 1.34 -6.14
CA GLN A 61 -6.40 2.42 -5.39
C GLN A 61 -5.36 3.49 -5.05
N GLU A 62 -5.68 4.76 -5.32
CA GLU A 62 -4.88 5.89 -4.85
C GLU A 62 -5.07 6.08 -3.33
N VAL A 63 -3.97 6.21 -2.60
CA VAL A 63 -3.93 6.45 -1.16
C VAL A 63 -3.06 7.67 -0.88
N THR A 64 -3.56 8.59 -0.05
CA THR A 64 -2.79 9.74 0.43
C THR A 64 -2.13 9.41 1.76
N LEU A 65 -0.80 9.30 1.75
CA LEU A 65 0.02 9.26 2.95
C LEU A 65 0.14 10.67 3.52
N LEU A 66 -0.12 10.81 4.82
CA LEU A 66 0.01 12.05 5.55
C LEU A 66 1.29 12.00 6.38
N GLY A 67 2.09 13.06 6.28
CA GLY A 67 3.24 13.23 7.16
C GLY A 67 2.87 13.94 8.46
N PRO A 68 3.75 13.92 9.46
CA PRO A 68 3.64 14.83 10.58
C PRO A 68 3.69 16.28 10.06
N THR A 69 2.72 17.10 10.45
CA THR A 69 2.81 18.56 10.28
C THR A 69 3.81 19.08 11.31
N GLY A 70 4.90 19.69 10.83
CA GLY A 70 5.72 20.56 11.68
C GLY A 70 4.94 21.79 12.12
#